data_AF-A0AAE0T3Q9-F1
#
_entry.id   AF-A0AAE0T3Q9-F1
#
_cell.length_a   1.000
_cell.length_b   1.000
_cell.length_c   1.000
_cell.angle_alpha   90.00
_cell.angle_beta   90.00
_cell.angle_gamma   90.00
#
_symmetry.space_group_name_H-M   'P 1'
#
loop_
_entity.id
_entity.type
_entity.pdbx_description
1 polymer ?
#
loop_
_entity_poly.entity_id
_entity_poly.type
_entity_poly.pdbx_seq_one_letter_code
_entity_poly.pdbx_strand_id
1 'polypeptide(L)'
;MADSEDTISVPHNFRTVCSMMDAKTHQSKGLLYRSSKLDYMMLRDIHDLKNVLGIKSIIDLRSKEEYTHSHNCNFVDQCFTLLNVRVPQTLKRPQAGEKIETEVLQENRSCVEKHYLINFFPRPYVMTLLSRAPWYVRLYCIFWLLMDKVLRSSYLHFMQCFARYILSKRGLIETYTDAIELSQRSIYSVCYNFVRRTLIYKELE
;
A
#
# COMPACT_ATOMS: atom_id res chain seq x y z
N MET A 1 -17.34 -3.17 -40.39
CA MET A 1 -17.11 -2.44 -39.12
C MET A 1 -16.54 -3.47 -38.17
N ALA A 2 -15.24 -3.40 -37.89
CA ALA A 2 -14.61 -4.26 -36.91
C ALA A 2 -14.89 -3.65 -35.54
N ASP A 3 -15.58 -4.38 -34.67
CA ASP A 3 -15.71 -4.02 -33.27
C ASP A 3 -14.30 -3.98 -32.67
N SER A 4 -13.78 -2.78 -32.47
CA SER A 4 -12.60 -2.59 -31.65
C SER A 4 -13.02 -2.95 -30.22
N GLU A 5 -12.63 -4.14 -29.76
CA GLU A 5 -12.69 -4.45 -28.33
C GLU A 5 -11.91 -3.36 -27.60
N ASP A 6 -12.65 -2.45 -26.94
CA ASP A 6 -12.07 -1.45 -26.05
C ASP A 6 -11.45 -2.20 -24.87
N THR A 7 -10.20 -2.63 -25.04
CA THR A 7 -9.43 -3.25 -23.97
C THR A 7 -9.21 -2.22 -22.88
N ILE A 8 -9.79 -2.49 -21.72
CA ILE A 8 -9.62 -1.69 -20.50
C ILE A 8 -8.13 -1.57 -20.20
N SER A 9 -7.63 -0.34 -20.14
CA SER A 9 -6.24 -0.07 -19.79
C SER A 9 -6.09 -0.23 -18.28
N VAL A 10 -5.36 -1.27 -17.87
CA VAL A 10 -5.09 -1.59 -16.47
C VAL A 10 -3.61 -1.44 -16.14
N PRO A 11 -3.24 -1.08 -14.90
CA PRO A 11 -1.84 -0.91 -14.53
C PRO A 11 -1.08 -2.24 -14.58
N HIS A 12 0.25 -2.16 -14.62
CA HIS A 12 1.08 -3.36 -14.66
C HIS A 12 0.82 -4.29 -13.46
N ASN A 13 0.84 -5.60 -13.69
CA ASN A 13 0.56 -6.64 -12.69
C ASN A 13 -0.82 -6.47 -12.00
N PHE A 14 -1.78 -5.84 -12.70
CA PHE A 14 -3.17 -5.75 -12.25
C PHE A 14 -3.85 -7.11 -12.30
N ARG A 15 -4.43 -7.55 -11.17
CA ARG A 15 -5.24 -8.77 -11.10
C ARG A 15 -6.19 -8.76 -9.91
N THR A 16 -7.29 -9.52 -10.05
CA THR A 16 -8.20 -9.82 -8.95
C THR A 16 -7.52 -10.75 -7.95
N VAL A 17 -7.52 -10.38 -6.67
CA VAL A 17 -6.97 -11.17 -5.55
C VAL A 17 -8.06 -12.06 -4.96
N CYS A 18 -9.24 -11.49 -4.75
CA CYS A 18 -10.36 -12.20 -4.14
C CYS A 18 -11.67 -11.65 -4.70
N SER A 19 -12.56 -12.55 -5.09
CA SER A 19 -13.98 -12.26 -5.27
C SER A 19 -14.68 -12.69 -3.98
N MET A 20 -15.12 -11.72 -3.18
CA MET A 20 -15.90 -12.04 -1.99
C MET A 20 -17.32 -12.36 -2.43
N MET A 21 -17.57 -13.63 -2.75
CA MET A 21 -18.94 -14.12 -2.93
C MET A 21 -19.56 -14.39 -1.56
N ASP A 22 -20.74 -13.84 -1.32
CA ASP A 22 -21.55 -14.26 -0.18
C ASP A 22 -22.12 -15.65 -0.46
N ALA A 23 -21.68 -16.66 0.30
CA ALA A 23 -22.10 -18.05 0.12
C ALA A 23 -23.63 -18.25 0.26
N LYS A 24 -24.34 -17.31 0.91
CA LYS A 24 -25.79 -17.40 1.09
C LYS A 24 -26.60 -16.69 0.00
N THR A 25 -26.07 -15.61 -0.58
CA THR A 25 -26.82 -14.77 -1.53
C THR A 25 -26.24 -14.81 -2.94
N HIS A 26 -25.09 -15.45 -3.15
CA HIS A 26 -24.31 -15.43 -4.38
C HIS A 26 -23.99 -14.01 -4.92
N GLN A 27 -24.22 -12.97 -4.10
CA GLN A 27 -23.90 -11.59 -4.45
C GLN A 27 -22.43 -11.29 -4.14
N SER A 28 -21.76 -10.56 -5.05
CA SER A 28 -20.42 -10.06 -4.80
C SER A 28 -20.47 -8.97 -3.72
N LYS A 29 -19.88 -9.22 -2.55
CA LYS A 29 -19.71 -8.23 -1.47
C LYS A 29 -18.61 -7.21 -1.77
N GLY A 30 -17.85 -7.43 -2.82
CA GLY A 30 -16.77 -6.57 -3.26
C GLY A 30 -15.70 -7.36 -4.01
N LEU A 31 -14.90 -6.64 -4.77
CA LEU A 31 -13.74 -7.18 -5.49
C LEU A 31 -12.49 -6.55 -4.92
N LEU A 32 -11.51 -7.40 -4.59
CA LEU A 32 -10.19 -6.94 -4.18
C LEU A 32 -9.24 -7.11 -5.37
N TYR A 33 -8.62 -6.00 -5.78
CA TYR A 33 -7.60 -5.98 -6.83
C TYR A 33 -6.22 -5.71 -6.23
N ARG A 34 -5.18 -6.09 -6.96
CA ARG A 34 -3.80 -5.65 -6.71
C ARG A 34 -3.17 -5.21 -8.02
N SER A 35 -2.17 -4.33 -7.94
CA SER A 35 -1.33 -3.92 -9.07
C SER A 35 0.04 -3.47 -8.59
N SER A 36 0.91 -3.09 -9.52
CA SER A 36 2.09 -2.27 -9.20
C SER A 36 1.69 -0.82 -8.89
N LYS A 37 2.71 0.04 -8.76
CA LYS A 37 2.58 1.50 -8.60
C LYS A 37 1.70 2.10 -9.71
N LEU A 38 0.92 3.12 -9.34
CA LEU A 38 -0.01 3.81 -10.23
C LEU A 38 0.60 5.11 -10.84
N ASP A 39 1.91 5.33 -10.63
CA ASP A 39 2.58 6.62 -10.89
C ASP A 39 2.61 7.08 -12.36
N TYR A 40 2.29 6.15 -13.27
CA TYR A 40 2.31 6.36 -14.71
C TYR A 40 0.93 6.21 -15.34
N MET A 41 -0.13 6.12 -14.53
CA MET A 41 -1.49 6.01 -15.05
C MET A 41 -1.97 7.34 -15.61
N MET A 42 -2.59 7.29 -16.77
CA MET A 42 -3.22 8.43 -17.41
C MET A 42 -4.64 8.62 -16.86
N LEU A 43 -5.22 9.80 -17.12
CA LEU A 43 -6.58 10.11 -16.67
C LEU A 43 -7.64 9.12 -17.19
N ARG A 44 -7.46 8.60 -18.42
CA ARG A 44 -8.32 7.55 -19.00
C ARG A 44 -8.27 6.27 -18.16
N ASP A 45 -7.08 5.81 -17.78
CA ASP A 45 -6.94 4.58 -17.01
C ASP A 45 -7.59 4.71 -15.62
N ILE A 46 -7.51 5.90 -15.02
CA ILE A 46 -8.13 6.18 -13.72
C ILE A 46 -9.66 6.26 -13.85
N HIS A 47 -10.16 6.81 -14.96
CA HIS A 47 -11.58 6.76 -15.28
C HIS A 47 -12.07 5.31 -15.37
N ASP A 48 -11.32 4.43 -16.03
CA ASP A 48 -11.66 3.01 -16.14
C ASP A 48 -11.62 2.31 -14.76
N LEU A 49 -10.60 2.56 -13.94
CA LEU A 49 -10.54 2.05 -12.55
C LEU A 49 -11.78 2.47 -11.74
N LYS A 50 -12.20 3.73 -11.88
CA LYS A 50 -13.29 4.30 -11.08
C LYS A 50 -14.68 3.89 -11.58
N ASN A 51 -14.92 4.04 -12.87
CA ASN A 51 -16.26 3.97 -13.45
C ASN A 51 -16.57 2.60 -14.05
N VAL A 52 -15.57 1.91 -14.62
CA VAL A 52 -15.76 0.57 -15.19
C VAL A 52 -15.56 -0.49 -14.10
N LEU A 53 -14.46 -0.41 -13.35
CA LEU A 53 -14.13 -1.37 -12.29
C LEU A 53 -14.77 -1.04 -10.94
N GLY A 54 -15.33 0.16 -10.78
CA GLY A 54 -16.05 0.56 -9.57
C GLY A 54 -15.15 0.77 -8.35
N ILE A 55 -13.84 1.01 -8.53
CA ILE A 55 -12.90 1.09 -7.40
C ILE A 55 -13.16 2.36 -6.59
N LYS A 56 -13.55 2.16 -5.32
CA LYS A 56 -13.86 3.25 -4.37
C LYS A 56 -12.70 3.66 -3.47
N SER A 57 -11.69 2.81 -3.35
CA SER A 57 -10.57 3.07 -2.45
C SER A 57 -9.30 2.39 -2.94
N ILE A 58 -8.18 3.06 -2.72
CA ILE A 58 -6.84 2.56 -3.05
C ILE A 58 -6.06 2.45 -1.75
N ILE A 59 -5.41 1.31 -1.55
CA ILE A 59 -4.46 1.09 -0.46
C ILE A 59 -3.08 0.98 -1.07
N ASP A 60 -2.24 1.96 -0.80
CA ASP A 60 -0.88 2.04 -1.30
C ASP A 60 0.10 1.79 -0.14
N LEU A 61 0.92 0.77 -0.32
CA LEU A 61 1.81 0.23 0.71
C LEU A 61 3.17 0.96 0.78
N ARG A 62 3.33 2.02 -0.02
CA ARG A 62 4.51 2.87 -0.01
C ARG A 62 4.52 3.80 1.19
N SER A 63 5.71 4.18 1.64
CA SER A 63 5.82 5.26 2.61
C SER A 63 5.47 6.62 1.97
N LYS A 64 5.13 7.61 2.79
CA LYS A 64 4.92 8.99 2.34
C LYS A 64 6.12 9.50 1.55
N GLU A 65 7.33 9.22 2.02
CA GLU A 65 8.57 9.64 1.36
C GLU A 65 8.73 8.96 0.00
N GLU A 66 8.52 7.64 -0.09
CA GLU A 66 8.60 6.94 -1.37
C GLU A 66 7.57 7.49 -2.37
N TYR A 67 6.35 7.77 -1.89
CA TYR A 67 5.29 8.35 -2.71
C TYR A 67 5.68 9.74 -3.24
N THR A 68 6.12 10.66 -2.38
CA THR A 68 6.46 12.03 -2.79
C THR A 68 7.71 12.11 -3.67
N HIS A 69 8.58 11.09 -3.65
CA HIS A 69 9.75 11.03 -4.53
C HIS A 69 9.40 10.53 -5.94
N SER A 70 8.22 9.92 -6.15
CA SER A 70 7.77 9.59 -7.51
C SER A 70 7.42 10.90 -8.24
N HIS A 71 8.23 11.26 -9.24
CA HIS A 71 8.37 12.61 -9.81
C HIS A 71 7.21 13.08 -10.72
N ASN A 72 6.00 12.53 -10.61
CA ASN A 72 4.91 12.84 -11.53
C ASN A 72 3.70 13.45 -10.81
N CYS A 73 2.98 14.34 -11.53
CA CYS A 73 1.60 14.66 -11.21
C CYS A 73 0.78 13.37 -11.24
N ASN A 74 0.57 12.77 -10.08
CA ASN A 74 -0.28 11.59 -9.97
C ASN A 74 -1.73 12.01 -10.27
N PHE A 75 -2.20 11.70 -11.47
CA PHE A 75 -3.61 11.89 -11.85
C PHE A 75 -4.54 11.16 -10.87
N VAL A 76 -4.05 10.12 -10.19
CA VAL A 76 -4.77 9.42 -9.12
C VAL A 76 -5.20 10.39 -8.02
N ASP A 77 -4.34 11.33 -7.62
CA ASP A 77 -4.63 12.32 -6.56
C ASP A 77 -5.68 13.37 -7.01
N GLN A 78 -5.93 13.48 -8.32
CA GLN A 78 -7.02 14.31 -8.87
C GLN A 78 -8.37 13.60 -8.79
N CYS A 79 -8.39 12.28 -8.62
CA CYS A 79 -9.62 11.48 -8.56
C CYS A 79 -9.85 10.82 -7.20
N PHE A 80 -8.83 10.77 -6.34
CA PHE A 80 -8.87 10.18 -5.01
C PHE A 80 -8.27 11.16 -4.00
N THR A 81 -8.88 11.28 -2.81
CA THR A 81 -8.27 12.07 -1.73
C THR A 81 -7.10 11.29 -1.13
N LEU A 82 -5.90 11.87 -1.17
CA LEU A 82 -4.69 11.25 -0.62
C LEU A 82 -4.61 11.44 0.91
N LEU A 83 -4.61 10.33 1.62
CA LEU A 83 -4.58 10.25 3.08
C LEU A 83 -3.33 9.50 3.55
N ASN A 84 -2.52 10.14 4.37
CA ASN A 84 -1.42 9.48 5.07
C ASN A 84 -1.92 8.90 6.40
N VAL A 85 -1.78 7.59 6.57
CA VAL A 85 -2.24 6.91 7.77
C VAL A 85 -1.13 6.95 8.81
N ARG A 86 -1.34 7.72 9.89
CA ARG A 86 -0.39 7.77 11.01
C ARG A 86 -0.82 6.77 12.08
N VAL A 87 0.02 5.77 12.30
CA VAL A 87 -0.17 4.82 13.41
C VAL A 87 0.45 5.43 14.67
N PRO A 88 -0.31 5.62 15.75
CA PRO A 88 0.24 6.12 17.01
C PRO A 88 1.31 5.17 17.54
N GLN A 89 2.49 5.70 17.84
CA GLN A 89 3.61 4.87 18.33
C GLN A 89 3.38 4.31 19.73
N THR A 90 2.55 5.00 20.52
CA THR A 90 2.22 4.66 21.91
C THR A 90 1.38 3.39 22.05
N LEU A 91 0.72 2.95 20.98
CA LEU A 91 -0.18 1.81 21.04
C LEU A 91 0.55 0.51 20.81
N LYS A 92 0.70 -0.28 21.88
CA LYS A 92 1.29 -1.63 21.79
C LYS A 92 0.43 -2.57 20.94
N ARG A 93 -0.89 -2.44 21.03
CA ARG A 93 -1.89 -3.15 20.23
C ARG A 93 -3.07 -2.21 19.96
N PRO A 94 -3.56 -2.11 18.71
CA PRO A 94 -4.73 -1.31 18.43
C PRO A 94 -5.96 -1.98 19.04
N GLN A 95 -6.77 -1.21 19.78
CA GLN A 95 -8.03 -1.70 20.32
C GLN A 95 -9.19 -1.42 19.36
N ALA A 96 -10.26 -2.21 19.45
CA ALA A 96 -11.50 -1.92 18.74
C ALA A 96 -12.07 -0.58 19.21
N GLY A 97 -12.40 0.32 18.27
CA GLY A 97 -12.96 1.64 18.59
C GLY A 97 -11.95 2.78 18.65
N GLU A 98 -10.65 2.48 18.67
CA GLU A 98 -9.61 3.51 18.77
C GLU A 98 -9.54 4.37 17.50
N LYS A 99 -9.56 5.70 17.69
CA LYS A 99 -9.48 6.64 16.57
C LYS A 99 -8.06 6.66 16.04
N ILE A 100 -7.97 6.49 14.73
CA ILE A 100 -6.70 6.51 14.02
C ILE A 100 -6.58 7.84 13.33
N GLU A 101 -5.45 8.50 13.56
CA GLU A 101 -5.16 9.77 12.95
C GLU A 101 -4.81 9.56 11.47
N THR A 102 -5.62 10.18 10.61
CA THR A 102 -5.30 10.29 9.18
C THR A 102 -4.93 11.73 8.91
N GLU A 103 -3.76 11.93 8.33
CA GLU A 103 -3.30 13.22 7.86
C GLU A 103 -3.72 13.34 6.39
N VAL A 104 -4.59 14.29 6.08
CA VAL A 104 -4.93 14.60 4.70
C VAL A 104 -3.71 15.25 4.05
N LEU A 105 -3.09 14.58 3.08
CA LEU A 105 -1.95 15.14 2.36
C LEU A 105 -2.39 16.05 1.22
N GLN A 106 -3.48 15.67 0.55
CA GLN A 106 -4.06 16.43 -0.54
C GLN A 106 -5.57 16.33 -0.44
N GLU A 107 -6.21 17.45 -0.11
CA GLU A 107 -7.66 17.54 -0.04
C GLU A 107 -8.22 17.82 -1.43
N ASN A 108 -8.96 16.85 -1.97
CA ASN A 108 -9.73 17.05 -3.18
C ASN A 108 -11.22 17.05 -2.82
N ARG A 109 -11.79 18.25 -2.68
CA ARG A 109 -13.15 18.46 -2.15
C ARG A 109 -14.25 17.85 -3.02
N SER A 110 -13.96 17.52 -4.28
CA SER A 110 -14.91 16.90 -5.20
C SER A 110 -14.92 15.37 -5.16
N CYS A 111 -13.92 14.73 -4.51
CA CYS A 111 -13.75 13.28 -4.57
C CYS A 111 -14.14 12.59 -3.25
N VAL A 112 -15.12 11.69 -3.35
CA VAL A 112 -15.56 10.83 -2.23
C VAL A 112 -14.58 9.68 -1.99
N GLU A 113 -13.93 9.22 -3.07
CA GLU A 113 -12.99 8.12 -3.09
C GLU A 113 -11.65 8.48 -2.41
N LYS A 114 -11.02 7.49 -1.78
CA LYS A 114 -9.85 7.68 -0.91
C LYS A 114 -8.66 6.85 -1.34
N HIS A 115 -7.47 7.42 -1.23
CA HIS A 115 -6.19 6.77 -1.47
C HIS A 115 -5.36 6.84 -0.20
N TYR A 116 -5.17 5.69 0.44
CA TYR A 116 -4.48 5.58 1.71
C TYR A 116 -3.02 5.21 1.49
N LEU A 117 -2.10 6.01 2.02
CA LEU A 117 -0.69 5.67 2.13
C LEU A 117 -0.44 4.99 3.48
N ILE A 118 0.09 3.77 3.40
CA ILE A 118 0.45 2.95 4.55
C ILE A 118 1.93 2.60 4.42
N ASN A 119 2.75 3.09 5.33
CA ASN A 119 4.14 2.66 5.38
C ASN A 119 4.23 1.19 5.86
N PHE A 120 4.38 0.27 4.91
CA PHE A 120 4.50 -1.17 5.17
C PHE A 120 5.93 -1.61 5.51
N PHE A 121 6.92 -0.73 5.30
CA PHE A 121 8.33 -0.98 5.59
C PHE A 121 8.88 0.09 6.56
N PRO A 122 8.30 0.21 7.77
CA PRO A 122 8.74 1.22 8.72
C PRO A 122 10.18 0.92 9.18
N ARG A 123 10.96 1.96 9.54
CA ARG A 123 12.36 1.78 9.98
C ARG A 123 12.54 0.70 11.07
N PRO A 124 11.67 0.57 12.09
CA PRO A 124 11.75 -0.51 13.06
C PRO A 124 11.68 -1.91 12.43
N TYR A 125 10.85 -2.13 11.41
CA TYR A 125 10.79 -3.40 10.68
C TYR A 125 12.14 -3.75 10.07
N VAL A 126 12.72 -2.80 9.33
CA VAL A 126 14.03 -2.97 8.69
C VAL A 126 15.12 -3.24 9.72
N MET A 127 15.11 -2.52 10.85
CA MET A 127 16.08 -2.70 11.93
C MET A 127 15.94 -4.05 12.64
N THR A 128 14.70 -4.50 12.88
CA THR A 128 14.42 -5.81 13.47
C THR A 128 14.87 -6.94 12.54
N LEU A 129 14.65 -6.82 11.24
CA LEU A 129 15.15 -7.80 10.27
C LEU A 129 16.68 -7.78 10.18
N LEU A 130 17.28 -6.60 10.18
CA LEU A 130 18.73 -6.45 10.12
C LEU A 130 19.39 -7.03 11.38
N SER A 131 18.86 -6.80 12.58
CA SER A 131 19.43 -7.30 13.84
C SER A 131 19.47 -8.82 13.93
N ARG A 132 18.54 -9.51 13.23
CA ARG A 132 18.47 -10.97 13.12
C ARG A 132 19.52 -11.55 12.16
N ALA A 133 20.08 -10.75 11.26
CA ALA A 133 21.06 -11.22 10.28
C ALA A 133 22.44 -11.47 10.94
N PRO A 134 23.25 -12.40 10.38
CA PRO A 134 24.63 -12.57 10.82
C PRO A 134 25.41 -11.25 10.80
N TRP A 135 26.31 -11.04 11.76
CA TRP A 135 27.00 -9.76 11.93
C TRP A 135 27.73 -9.28 10.67
N TYR A 136 28.33 -10.20 9.90
CA TYR A 136 29.02 -9.85 8.65
C TYR A 136 28.06 -9.35 7.57
N VAL A 137 26.84 -9.91 7.48
CA VAL A 137 25.79 -9.43 6.57
C VAL A 137 25.31 -8.05 7.00
N ARG A 138 25.17 -7.82 8.32
CA ARG A 138 24.81 -6.52 8.86
C ARG A 138 25.81 -5.44 8.45
N LEU A 139 27.11 -5.71 8.64
CA LEU A 139 28.17 -4.80 8.22
C LEU A 139 28.15 -4.55 6.72
N TYR A 140 27.95 -5.60 5.92
CA TYR A 140 27.85 -5.47 4.46
C TYR A 140 26.66 -4.61 4.01
N CYS A 141 25.48 -4.79 4.63
CA CYS A 141 24.32 -3.93 4.40
C CYS A 141 24.58 -2.48 4.85
N ILE A 142 25.22 -2.26 6.00
CA ILE A 142 25.57 -0.91 6.48
C ILE A 142 26.55 -0.24 5.52
N PHE A 143 27.53 -0.98 4.98
CA PHE A 143 28.45 -0.47 3.97
C PHE A 143 27.69 0.03 2.73
N TRP A 144 26.76 -0.76 2.20
CA TRP A 144 25.93 -0.34 1.06
C TRP A 144 25.02 0.84 1.40
N LEU A 145 24.47 0.90 2.62
CA LEU A 145 23.69 2.03 3.09
C LEU A 145 24.50 3.34 3.09
N LEU A 146 25.76 3.28 3.54
CA LEU A 146 26.67 4.42 3.51
C LEU A 146 27.05 4.81 2.08
N MET A 147 27.35 3.83 1.23
CA MET A 147 27.64 4.06 -0.19
C MET A 147 26.47 4.73 -0.91
N ASP A 148 25.25 4.26 -0.67
CA ASP A 148 24.05 4.86 -1.26
C ASP A 148 23.83 6.31 -0.82
N LYS A 149 24.19 6.64 0.44
CA LYS A 149 24.14 8.02 0.94
C LYS A 149 25.19 8.91 0.27
N VAL A 150 26.40 8.40 0.05
CA VAL A 150 27.48 9.12 -0.66
C VAL A 150 27.12 9.34 -2.13
N LEU A 151 26.60 8.31 -2.79
CA LEU A 151 26.24 8.32 -4.22
C LEU A 151 24.86 8.91 -4.51
N ARG A 152 24.06 9.25 -3.49
CA ARG A 152 22.68 9.75 -3.60
C ARG A 152 21.76 8.84 -4.44
N SER A 153 21.96 7.53 -4.37
CA SER A 153 21.25 6.50 -5.16
C SER A 153 19.86 6.11 -4.62
N SER A 154 19.29 6.90 -3.70
CA SER A 154 17.98 6.62 -3.08
C SER A 154 17.86 5.22 -2.45
N TYR A 155 18.95 4.71 -1.85
CA TYR A 155 18.99 3.43 -1.14
C TYR A 155 18.80 2.18 -2.01
N LEU A 156 18.98 2.30 -3.34
CA LEU A 156 18.74 1.20 -4.27
C LEU A 156 19.61 -0.03 -3.99
N HIS A 157 20.92 0.15 -3.80
CA HIS A 157 21.85 -0.97 -3.61
C HIS A 157 21.68 -1.62 -2.23
N PHE A 158 21.43 -0.80 -1.21
CA PHE A 158 21.06 -1.28 0.11
C PHE A 158 19.82 -2.16 0.04
N MET A 159 18.77 -1.72 -0.65
CA MET A 159 17.52 -2.50 -0.77
C MET A 159 17.72 -3.80 -1.56
N GLN A 160 18.53 -3.79 -2.63
CA GLN A 160 18.89 -5.01 -3.37
C GLN A 160 19.66 -6.00 -2.49
N CYS A 161 20.64 -5.51 -1.73
CA CYS A 161 21.41 -6.32 -0.79
C CYS A 161 20.52 -6.87 0.33
N PHE A 162 19.69 -6.01 0.92
CA PHE A 162 18.75 -6.37 1.97
C PHE A 162 17.78 -7.46 1.50
N ALA A 163 17.18 -7.30 0.32
CA ALA A 163 16.29 -8.30 -0.26
C ALA A 163 17.00 -9.64 -0.51
N ARG A 164 18.21 -9.61 -1.07
CA ARG A 164 18.95 -10.82 -1.44
C ARG A 164 19.47 -11.60 -0.23
N TYR A 165 19.98 -10.91 0.79
CA TYR A 165 20.68 -11.58 1.90
C TYR A 165 19.85 -11.71 3.17
N ILE A 166 18.87 -10.83 3.39
CA ILE A 166 18.05 -10.80 4.60
C ILE A 166 16.66 -11.38 4.34
N LEU A 167 15.96 -10.94 3.29
CA LEU A 167 14.61 -11.45 2.98
C LEU A 167 14.65 -12.87 2.37
N SER A 168 15.53 -13.12 1.40
CA SER A 168 15.53 -14.39 0.67
C SER A 168 15.91 -15.63 1.51
N LYS A 169 16.64 -15.48 2.62
CA LYS A 169 17.15 -16.62 3.40
C LYS A 169 16.11 -17.31 4.26
N ARG A 170 15.03 -16.62 4.60
CA ARG A 170 14.00 -17.11 5.54
C ARG A 170 12.81 -17.79 4.85
N GLY A 171 12.83 -17.82 3.52
CA GLY A 171 11.67 -18.27 2.75
C GLY A 171 10.54 -17.23 2.76
N LEU A 172 9.58 -17.44 1.86
CA LEU A 172 8.51 -16.49 1.59
C LEU A 172 7.51 -16.37 2.75
N ILE A 173 7.27 -17.48 3.46
CA ILE A 173 6.30 -17.56 4.56
C ILE A 173 6.76 -16.74 5.76
N GLU A 174 8.00 -16.92 6.23
CA GLU A 174 8.50 -16.14 7.38
C GLU A 174 8.57 -14.65 7.06
N THR A 175 8.97 -14.30 5.83
CA THR A 175 8.96 -12.90 5.37
C THR A 175 7.56 -12.31 5.43
N TYR A 176 6.56 -13.08 5.02
CA TYR A 176 5.16 -12.68 5.09
C TYR A 176 4.67 -12.54 6.54
N THR A 177 5.00 -13.50 7.41
CA THR A 177 4.68 -13.43 8.84
C THR A 177 5.29 -12.20 9.49
N ASP A 178 6.59 -11.96 9.28
CA ASP A 178 7.28 -10.77 9.79
C ASP A 178 6.61 -9.48 9.29
N ALA A 179 6.25 -9.45 8.00
CA ALA A 179 5.58 -8.30 7.41
C ALA A 179 4.19 -8.09 8.02
N ILE A 180 3.40 -9.14 8.24
CA ILE A 180 2.10 -9.03 8.91
C ILE A 180 2.27 -8.58 10.35
N GLU A 181 3.14 -9.22 11.14
CA GLU A 181 3.28 -8.96 12.57
C GLU A 181 3.74 -7.52 12.83
N LEU A 182 4.68 -7.03 12.03
CA LEU A 182 5.28 -5.72 12.23
C LEU A 182 4.47 -4.60 11.55
N SER A 183 3.74 -4.91 10.47
CA SER A 183 2.79 -3.99 9.84
C SER A 183 1.37 -4.14 10.36
N GLN A 184 1.12 -5.01 11.35
CA GLN A 184 -0.22 -5.34 11.84
C GLN A 184 -0.99 -4.10 12.26
N ARG A 185 -0.30 -3.13 12.86
CA ARG A 185 -0.91 -1.86 13.29
C ARG A 185 -1.37 -1.01 12.11
N SER A 186 -0.55 -0.97 11.06
CA SER A 186 -0.82 -0.22 9.84
C SER A 186 -1.88 -0.91 8.95
N ILE A 187 -1.94 -2.24 9.00
CA ILE A 187 -2.99 -3.03 8.33
C ILE A 187 -4.32 -2.85 9.07
N TYR A 188 -4.31 -3.06 10.39
CA TYR A 188 -5.49 -2.89 11.23
C TYR A 188 -6.07 -1.49 11.05
N SER A 189 -5.21 -0.48 10.94
CA SER A 189 -5.67 0.89 10.86
C SER A 189 -6.46 1.20 9.60
N VAL A 190 -6.06 0.60 8.47
CA VAL A 190 -6.79 0.76 7.22
C VAL A 190 -8.00 -0.15 7.16
N CYS A 191 -7.89 -1.40 7.63
CA CYS A 191 -9.05 -2.28 7.73
C CYS A 191 -10.17 -1.67 8.59
N TYR A 192 -9.82 -1.05 9.74
CA TYR A 192 -10.80 -0.40 10.61
C TYR A 192 -11.48 0.80 9.92
N ASN A 193 -10.70 1.67 9.27
CA ASN A 193 -11.27 2.81 8.54
C ASN A 193 -12.14 2.38 7.36
N PHE A 194 -11.76 1.28 6.69
CA PHE A 194 -12.52 0.72 5.58
C PHE A 194 -13.84 0.10 6.06
N VAL A 195 -13.79 -0.78 7.06
CA VAL A 195 -14.97 -1.46 7.63
C VAL A 195 -15.93 -0.49 8.29
N ARG A 196 -15.43 0.48 9.05
CA ARG A 196 -16.28 1.49 9.71
C ARG A 196 -17.09 2.29 8.68
N ARG A 197 -16.49 2.62 7.52
CA ARG A 197 -17.24 3.26 6.43
C ARG A 197 -18.32 2.34 5.88
N THR A 198 -18.00 1.08 5.58
CA THR A 198 -19.00 0.15 5.03
C THR A 198 -20.18 -0.05 5.98
N LEU A 199 -19.94 -0.03 7.29
CA LEU A 199 -21.00 -0.13 8.31
C LEU A 199 -21.84 1.15 8.43
N ILE A 200 -21.21 2.33 8.44
CA ILE A 200 -21.94 3.61 8.50
C ILE A 200 -22.85 3.79 7.29
N TYR A 201 -22.41 3.38 6.08
CA TYR A 201 -23.27 3.47 4.89
C TYR A 201 -24.47 2.52 4.92
N LYS A 202 -24.37 1.38 5.62
CA LYS A 202 -25.51 0.46 5.80
C LYS A 202 -26.56 0.94 6.80
N GLU A 203 -26.21 1.86 7.70
CA GLU A 203 -27.16 2.44 8.66
C GLU A 203 -27.89 3.66 8.10
N LEU A 204 -27.46 4.17 6.94
CA LEU A 204 -28.02 5.36 6.29
C LEU A 204 -28.86 5.03 5.05
N GLU A 205 -28.93 3.76 4.65
CA GLU A 205 -29.84 3.21 3.62
C GLU A 205 -31.05 2.54 4.29
#